data_AF-A0A7Z0N8S5-F1
#
_entry.id   AF-A0A7Z0N8S5-F1
#
_cell.length_a   1.000
_cell.length_b   1.000
_cell.length_c   1.000
_cell.angle_alpha   90.00
_cell.angle_beta   90.00
_cell.angle_gamma   90.00
#
_symmetry.space_group_name_H-M   'P 1'
#
loop_
_entity.id
_entity.type
_entity.pdbx_description
1 polymer ?
#
loop_
_entity_poly.entity_id
_entity_poly.type
_entity_poly.pdbx_seq_one_letter_code
_entity_poly.pdbx_strand_id
1 'polypeptide(L)'
;MPFTKRGANLTVTLLASLLVITLITGCSNPSSDAEEEAAQPSSTPPSAEAPNDSDKQEGAAPSGQTRGGDGSEITLNALTEEDMNESSLPGELGCQFTTDDREVLLIAMGNVGSSDAAQGVVKVAGYVERVSAPGGFNGITESPTFNGKGKTVHIEVTGDPSEGEESPPRPAMLTYDRADGAQRDWQGEWRCGP
;
A
#
# COMPACT_ATOMS: atom_id res chain seq x y z
N MET A 1 -18.12 17.23 54.69
CA MET A 1 -16.76 16.72 54.96
C MET A 1 -15.79 17.39 53.98
N PRO A 2 -14.61 17.80 54.43
CA PRO A 2 -13.78 18.81 53.79
C PRO A 2 -12.97 18.30 52.58
N PHE A 3 -12.62 19.26 51.73
CA PHE A 3 -11.72 19.18 50.58
C PHE A 3 -10.32 18.66 50.93
N THR A 4 -9.76 17.74 50.14
CA THR A 4 -8.34 17.40 50.16
C THR A 4 -7.67 17.69 48.81
N LYS A 5 -6.84 18.74 48.88
CA LYS A 5 -5.69 19.20 48.10
C LYS A 5 -5.16 18.40 46.90
N ARG A 6 -4.91 19.19 45.84
CA ARG A 6 -3.81 19.18 44.85
C ARG A 6 -2.56 18.38 45.25
N GLY A 7 -2.08 17.58 44.31
CA GLY A 7 -0.66 17.25 44.13
C GLY A 7 -0.25 17.58 42.70
N ALA A 8 0.43 18.71 42.52
CA ALA A 8 1.16 19.04 41.31
C ALA A 8 2.57 18.46 41.44
N ASN A 9 3.05 17.75 40.42
CA ASN A 9 4.49 17.58 40.21
C ASN A 9 4.78 17.87 38.74
N LEU A 10 5.32 19.07 38.57
CA LEU A 10 5.91 19.64 37.37
C LEU A 10 7.37 19.15 37.34
N THR A 11 7.74 18.33 36.37
CA THR A 11 9.16 18.14 36.02
C THR A 11 9.32 18.33 34.53
N VAL A 12 9.67 19.57 34.21
CA VAL A 12 10.22 20.04 32.94
C VAL A 12 11.64 19.50 32.84
N THR A 13 11.93 18.73 31.79
CA THR A 13 13.30 18.46 31.38
C THR A 13 13.48 19.00 29.96
N LEU A 14 14.00 20.22 29.88
CA LEU A 14 14.65 20.76 28.70
C LEU A 14 15.87 19.88 28.36
N LEU A 15 16.00 19.48 27.10
CA LEU A 15 17.30 19.18 26.50
C LEU A 15 17.34 19.81 25.11
N ALA A 16 18.32 20.69 24.95
CA ALA A 16 18.53 21.59 23.85
C ALA A 16 19.59 21.05 22.88
N SER A 17 19.56 21.58 21.65
CA SER A 17 20.71 21.75 20.73
C SER A 17 21.22 20.47 20.03
N LEU A 18 21.71 20.46 18.78
CA LEU A 18 22.15 21.51 17.88
C LEU A 18 22.16 20.99 16.41
N LEU A 19 21.85 21.92 15.50
CA LEU A 19 22.08 22.03 14.06
C LEU A 19 23.36 21.36 13.47
N VAL A 20 23.29 20.72 12.28
CA VAL A 20 24.18 20.93 11.10
C VAL A 20 23.47 20.45 9.82
N ILE A 21 23.38 21.36 8.84
CA ILE A 21 22.95 21.14 7.45
C ILE A 21 24.22 21.01 6.60
N THR A 22 24.35 19.95 5.80
CA THR A 22 25.33 19.89 4.70
C THR A 22 24.61 19.65 3.39
N LEU A 23 24.56 20.70 2.57
CA LEU A 23 24.22 20.66 1.16
C LEU A 23 25.44 20.12 0.39
N ILE A 24 25.25 19.11 -0.46
CA ILE A 24 26.20 18.83 -1.55
C ILE A 24 25.40 18.72 -2.85
N THR A 25 25.61 19.75 -3.66
CA THR A 25 25.19 19.91 -5.05
C THR A 25 25.96 18.95 -5.95
N GLY A 26 25.27 18.21 -6.82
CA GLY A 26 25.88 17.39 -7.87
C GLY A 26 25.08 17.43 -9.15
N CYS A 27 25.33 18.45 -9.97
CA CYS A 27 24.87 18.52 -11.37
C CYS A 27 25.81 17.68 -12.24
N SER A 28 25.28 16.97 -13.25
CA SER A 28 25.55 17.24 -14.69
C SER A 28 25.12 16.04 -15.55
N ASN A 29 24.11 16.25 -16.38
CA ASN A 29 23.92 15.59 -17.68
C ASN A 29 24.56 16.49 -18.74
N PRO A 30 25.20 15.98 -19.82
CA PRO A 30 24.51 16.07 -21.12
C PRO A 30 24.90 15.02 -22.19
N SER A 31 23.85 14.58 -22.92
CA SER A 31 23.68 14.63 -24.39
C SER A 31 24.35 13.63 -25.35
N SER A 32 23.54 13.29 -26.35
CA SER A 32 23.84 12.89 -27.75
C SER A 32 24.38 11.46 -27.93
N ASP A 33 23.90 10.65 -28.87
CA ASP A 33 23.65 10.98 -30.27
C ASP A 33 22.34 10.41 -30.83
N ALA A 34 21.68 11.25 -31.63
CA ALA A 34 20.83 10.82 -32.72
C ALA A 34 21.74 10.57 -33.93
N GLU A 35 21.71 9.36 -34.48
CA GLU A 35 22.17 9.10 -35.84
C GLU A 35 20.96 8.62 -36.66
N GLU A 36 20.60 9.53 -37.57
CA GLU A 36 19.75 9.37 -38.72
C GLU A 36 20.59 8.74 -39.85
N GLU A 37 20.09 7.69 -40.51
CA GLU A 37 20.41 7.46 -41.92
C GLU A 37 19.29 6.67 -42.61
N ALA A 38 18.73 7.35 -43.61
CA ALA A 38 17.95 6.96 -44.80
C ALA A 38 18.24 5.57 -45.42
N ALA A 39 17.43 4.95 -46.31
CA ALA A 39 16.07 5.11 -46.83
C ALA A 39 15.78 3.93 -47.80
N GLN A 40 14.53 3.42 -47.80
CA GLN A 40 13.65 3.01 -48.93
C GLN A 40 14.09 1.97 -50.01
N PRO A 41 13.19 1.46 -50.90
CA PRO A 41 11.76 1.12 -50.80
C PRO A 41 11.44 -0.29 -51.39
N SER A 42 10.22 -0.81 -51.20
CA SER A 42 9.49 -1.53 -52.27
C SER A 42 8.04 -1.85 -51.89
N SER A 43 7.19 -1.72 -52.91
CA SER A 43 5.74 -1.56 -52.90
C SER A 43 4.95 -2.87 -52.78
N THR A 44 3.77 -2.83 -52.16
CA THR A 44 2.55 -3.56 -52.59
C THR A 44 1.31 -2.94 -51.92
N PRO A 45 0.29 -2.44 -52.65
CA PRO A 45 -1.06 -2.21 -52.14
C PRO A 45 -2.06 -3.21 -52.76
N PRO A 46 -3.35 -3.19 -52.39
CA PRO A 46 -3.96 -3.15 -51.06
C PRO A 46 -4.91 -4.35 -50.87
N SER A 47 -5.26 -4.71 -49.63
CA SER A 47 -6.50 -5.44 -49.37
C SER A 47 -7.17 -4.84 -48.16
N ALA A 48 -8.35 -4.27 -48.40
CA ALA A 48 -9.20 -3.66 -47.41
C ALA A 48 -9.91 -4.75 -46.62
N GLU A 49 -9.61 -4.85 -45.33
CA GLU A 49 -10.53 -5.36 -44.33
C GLU A 49 -10.50 -4.38 -43.17
N ALA A 50 -11.65 -3.75 -42.94
CA ALA A 50 -11.88 -2.92 -41.77
C ALA A 50 -12.00 -3.83 -40.54
N PRO A 51 -11.16 -3.68 -39.51
CA PRO A 51 -11.45 -4.26 -38.21
C PRO A 51 -12.38 -3.30 -37.49
N ASN A 52 -13.48 -3.85 -37.01
CA ASN A 52 -14.44 -3.22 -36.12
C ASN A 52 -13.73 -2.87 -34.79
N ASP A 53 -13.22 -1.65 -34.69
CA ASP A 53 -12.50 -1.15 -33.51
C ASP A 53 -13.51 -0.61 -32.50
N SER A 54 -14.04 -1.50 -31.67
CA SER A 54 -14.81 -1.15 -30.47
C SER A 54 -14.70 -2.28 -29.44
N ASP A 55 -13.48 -2.69 -29.15
CA ASP A 55 -13.14 -3.20 -27.84
C ASP A 55 -12.37 -2.11 -27.11
N LYS A 56 -13.12 -1.26 -26.39
CA LYS A 56 -12.58 -0.44 -25.31
C LYS A 56 -12.14 -1.40 -24.21
N GLN A 57 -11.00 -2.07 -24.43
CA GLN A 57 -10.26 -2.75 -23.38
C GLN A 57 -9.67 -1.64 -22.51
N GLU A 58 -10.42 -1.28 -21.48
CA GLU A 58 -9.93 -0.50 -20.36
C GLU A 58 -8.82 -1.35 -19.71
N GLY A 59 -7.60 -1.15 -20.21
CA GLY A 59 -6.44 -1.90 -19.78
C GLY A 59 -6.23 -1.64 -18.30
N ALA A 60 -6.40 -2.69 -17.49
CA ALA A 60 -5.80 -2.75 -16.16
C ALA A 60 -4.33 -2.32 -16.32
N ALA A 61 -3.95 -1.22 -15.67
CA ALA A 61 -2.58 -0.76 -15.68
C ALA A 61 -1.67 -1.92 -15.22
N PRO A 62 -0.46 -2.08 -15.78
CA PRO A 62 0.40 -3.20 -15.45
C PRO A 62 0.66 -3.22 -13.94
N SER A 63 0.08 -4.19 -13.25
CA SER A 63 0.26 -4.39 -11.81
C SER A 63 1.75 -4.46 -11.49
N GLY A 64 2.16 -3.81 -10.41
CA GLY A 64 3.51 -3.95 -9.88
C GLY A 64 4.53 -2.88 -10.28
N GLN A 65 4.22 -1.88 -11.12
CA GLN A 65 5.09 -0.69 -11.27
C GLN A 65 4.55 0.50 -10.49
N THR A 66 5.47 1.31 -9.94
CA THR A 66 5.10 2.60 -9.31
C THR A 66 4.74 3.61 -10.38
N ARG A 67 3.66 4.35 -10.18
CA ARG A 67 3.15 5.38 -11.09
C ARG A 67 2.96 6.69 -10.33
N GLY A 68 3.29 7.82 -10.95
CA GLY A 68 3.15 9.14 -10.32
C GLY A 68 4.25 9.49 -9.30
N GLY A 69 4.00 10.54 -8.53
CA GLY A 69 4.90 11.08 -7.50
C GLY A 69 6.23 11.61 -8.04
N ASP A 70 7.27 11.47 -7.23
CA ASP A 70 8.64 11.94 -7.49
C ASP A 70 9.49 11.02 -8.38
N GLY A 71 8.92 9.90 -8.85
CA GLY A 71 9.62 8.87 -9.63
C GLY A 71 10.38 7.83 -8.78
N SER A 72 10.37 7.95 -7.46
CA SER A 72 10.93 6.94 -6.55
C SER A 72 10.00 5.72 -6.45
N GLU A 73 10.58 4.52 -6.45
CA GLU A 73 9.81 3.27 -6.33
C GLU A 73 9.09 3.16 -4.96
N ILE A 74 7.85 2.68 -4.98
CA ILE A 74 7.15 2.17 -3.79
C ILE A 74 7.55 0.72 -3.57
N THR A 75 8.25 0.44 -2.48
CA THR A 75 8.61 -0.91 -2.08
C THR A 75 7.85 -1.31 -0.83
N LEU A 76 6.95 -2.29 -0.97
CA LEU A 76 6.43 -3.07 0.14
C LEU A 76 7.25 -4.34 0.29
N ASN A 77 7.58 -4.69 1.52
CA ASN A 77 8.28 -5.92 1.85
C ASN A 77 7.34 -6.88 2.54
N ALA A 78 7.61 -8.18 2.40
CA ALA A 78 6.95 -9.20 3.20
C ALA A 78 7.13 -8.91 4.70
N LEU A 79 6.03 -8.98 5.45
CA LEU A 79 6.02 -8.98 6.90
C LEU A 79 6.56 -10.32 7.40
N THR A 80 7.53 -10.27 8.31
CA THR A 80 8.06 -11.45 8.99
C THR A 80 7.22 -11.78 10.23
N GLU A 81 7.38 -13.00 10.77
CA GLU A 81 6.77 -13.35 12.06
C GLU A 81 7.20 -12.39 13.18
N GLU A 82 8.44 -11.92 13.16
CA GLU A 82 8.94 -10.92 14.12
C GLU A 82 8.19 -9.59 13.98
N ASP A 83 8.03 -9.08 12.75
CA ASP A 83 7.27 -7.85 12.48
C ASP A 83 5.83 -7.97 13.03
N MET A 84 5.20 -9.12 12.82
CA MET A 84 3.83 -9.39 13.28
C MET A 84 3.75 -9.43 14.81
N ASN A 85 4.67 -10.13 15.47
CA ASN A 85 4.70 -10.26 16.93
C ASN A 85 5.01 -8.92 17.62
N GLU A 86 6.00 -8.18 17.13
CA GLU A 86 6.38 -6.87 17.67
C GLU A 86 5.30 -5.81 17.46
N SER A 87 4.51 -5.95 16.38
CA SER A 87 3.43 -5.01 16.09
C SER A 87 2.35 -4.99 17.16
N SER A 88 2.15 -6.04 17.97
CA SER A 88 1.18 -6.06 19.07
C SER A 88 -0.18 -5.42 18.69
N LEU A 89 -0.75 -5.84 17.55
CA LEU A 89 -2.00 -5.28 17.06
C LEU A 89 -3.16 -5.59 18.01
N PRO A 90 -3.97 -4.59 18.44
CA PRO A 90 -5.17 -4.85 19.21
C PRO A 90 -6.29 -5.39 18.30
N GLY A 91 -7.04 -6.37 18.78
CA GLY A 91 -8.21 -6.90 18.09
C GLY A 91 -8.53 -8.33 18.53
N GLU A 92 -9.69 -8.82 18.12
CA GLU A 92 -10.14 -10.19 18.35
C GLU A 92 -9.92 -11.07 17.12
N LEU A 93 -10.15 -10.52 15.93
CA LEU A 93 -10.02 -11.20 14.65
C LEU A 93 -9.19 -10.35 13.68
N GLY A 94 -8.59 -11.02 12.70
CA GLY A 94 -7.65 -10.41 11.77
C GLY A 94 -8.02 -10.59 10.31
N CYS A 95 -7.45 -9.73 9.48
CA CYS A 95 -7.39 -9.91 8.04
C CYS A 95 -5.95 -9.76 7.54
N GLN A 96 -5.59 -10.52 6.52
CA GLN A 96 -4.28 -10.45 5.87
C GLN A 96 -4.42 -10.33 4.36
N PHE A 97 -3.54 -9.54 3.75
CA PHE A 97 -3.32 -9.52 2.31
C PHE A 97 -2.06 -10.31 1.99
N THR A 98 -2.17 -11.29 1.09
CA THR A 98 -1.05 -12.14 0.68
C THR A 98 -0.94 -12.13 -0.83
N THR A 99 0.25 -11.87 -1.37
CA THR A 99 0.48 -11.89 -2.83
C THR A 99 0.46 -13.31 -3.39
N ASP A 100 0.39 -13.43 -4.72
CA ASP A 100 0.50 -14.72 -5.42
C ASP A 100 1.82 -15.46 -5.11
N ASP A 101 2.89 -14.72 -4.83
CA ASP A 101 4.19 -15.24 -4.39
C ASP A 101 4.25 -15.64 -2.91
N ARG A 102 3.08 -15.59 -2.22
CA ARG A 102 2.89 -15.91 -0.79
C ARG A 102 3.59 -14.96 0.17
N GLU A 103 3.76 -13.69 -0.23
CA GLU A 103 4.25 -12.64 0.66
C GLU A 103 3.09 -11.95 1.39
N VAL A 104 3.17 -11.86 2.72
CA VAL A 104 2.18 -11.11 3.50
C VAL A 104 2.57 -9.63 3.51
N LEU A 105 1.79 -8.76 2.87
CA LEU A 105 2.12 -7.33 2.76
C LEU A 105 1.36 -6.44 3.75
N LEU A 106 0.21 -6.92 4.23
CA LEU A 106 -0.63 -6.22 5.19
C LEU A 106 -1.23 -7.25 6.15
N ILE A 107 -1.18 -6.95 7.45
CA ILE A 107 -2.06 -7.56 8.44
C ILE A 107 -2.84 -6.46 9.16
N ALA A 108 -4.09 -6.75 9.52
CA ALA A 108 -4.93 -5.85 10.28
C ALA A 108 -5.78 -6.63 11.28
N MET A 109 -6.04 -6.05 12.45
CA MET A 109 -6.88 -6.63 13.48
C MET A 109 -7.90 -5.61 13.97
N GLY A 110 -9.07 -6.11 14.38
CA GLY A 110 -10.14 -5.31 14.96
C GLY A 110 -11.00 -6.12 15.91
N ASN A 111 -11.78 -5.43 16.74
CA ASN A 111 -12.76 -6.06 17.63
C ASN A 111 -14.08 -6.29 16.87
N VAL A 112 -14.75 -7.42 17.14
CA VAL A 112 -16.02 -7.75 16.48
C VAL A 112 -17.13 -6.83 16.98
N GLY A 113 -17.92 -6.26 16.07
CA GLY A 113 -19.03 -5.38 16.42
C GLY A 113 -18.64 -4.03 17.02
N SER A 114 -17.35 -3.68 17.05
CA SER A 114 -16.89 -2.36 17.50
C SER A 114 -16.89 -1.33 16.36
N SER A 115 -17.09 -0.06 16.71
CA SER A 115 -16.88 1.09 15.82
C SER A 115 -15.46 1.66 15.91
N ASP A 116 -14.66 1.21 16.88
CA ASP A 116 -13.28 1.67 17.05
C ASP A 116 -12.43 1.32 15.82
N ALA A 117 -11.36 2.07 15.58
CA ALA A 117 -10.52 1.82 14.42
C ALA A 117 -9.78 0.48 14.54
N ALA A 118 -9.95 -0.39 13.54
CA ALA A 118 -9.05 -1.52 13.33
C ALA A 118 -7.63 -1.01 13.05
N GLN A 119 -6.64 -1.74 13.54
CA GLN A 119 -5.23 -1.39 13.45
C GLN A 119 -4.52 -2.41 12.56
N GLY A 120 -3.65 -1.95 11.68
CA GLY A 120 -2.84 -2.80 10.84
C GLY A 120 -1.39 -2.34 10.72
N VAL A 121 -0.58 -3.17 10.09
CA VAL A 121 0.79 -2.86 9.72
C VAL A 121 1.10 -3.27 8.29
N VAL A 122 1.94 -2.46 7.66
CA VAL A 122 2.61 -2.75 6.39
C VAL A 122 4.12 -2.54 6.58
N LYS A 123 4.95 -3.21 5.78
CA LYS A 123 6.41 -2.97 5.80
C LYS A 123 6.83 -2.23 4.55
N VAL A 124 7.28 -0.99 4.72
CA VAL A 124 7.62 -0.07 3.63
C VAL A 124 9.12 0.18 3.64
N ALA A 125 9.81 -0.18 2.55
CA ALA A 125 11.26 -0.03 2.42
C ALA A 125 12.06 -0.50 3.66
N GLY A 126 11.64 -1.64 4.23
CA GLY A 126 12.26 -2.27 5.40
C GLY A 126 11.72 -1.84 6.76
N TYR A 127 10.84 -0.82 6.84
CA TYR A 127 10.29 -0.31 8.09
C TYR A 127 8.83 -0.72 8.28
N VAL A 128 8.49 -1.24 9.47
CA VAL A 128 7.10 -1.55 9.83
C VAL A 128 6.37 -0.26 10.18
N GLU A 129 5.27 0.01 9.48
CA GLU A 129 4.46 1.20 9.66
C GLU A 129 3.01 0.86 10.01
N ARG A 130 2.46 1.60 10.97
CA ARG A 130 1.05 1.46 11.38
C ARG A 130 0.12 2.13 10.39
N VAL A 131 -1.02 1.48 10.15
CA VAL A 131 -2.16 1.99 9.40
C VAL A 131 -3.45 1.66 10.16
N SER A 132 -4.55 2.35 9.87
CA SER A 132 -5.82 2.13 10.55
C SER A 132 -7.03 2.33 9.64
N ALA A 133 -8.08 1.55 9.87
CA ALA A 133 -9.35 1.64 9.16
C ALA A 133 -10.51 1.73 10.18
N PRO A 134 -11.59 2.47 9.89
CA PRO A 134 -12.74 2.57 10.80
C PRO A 134 -13.52 1.24 10.90
N GLY A 135 -14.32 1.08 11.96
CA GLY A 135 -15.38 0.06 12.01
C GLY A 135 -14.99 -1.32 12.56
N GLY A 136 -13.92 -1.41 13.35
CA GLY A 136 -13.49 -2.65 13.98
C GLY A 136 -13.20 -3.76 12.96
N PHE A 137 -13.42 -5.02 13.35
CA PHE A 137 -13.24 -6.15 12.43
C PHE A 137 -14.17 -6.07 11.23
N ASN A 138 -15.45 -5.74 11.44
CA ASN A 138 -16.45 -5.67 10.36
C ASN A 138 -16.10 -4.60 9.31
N GLY A 139 -15.41 -3.54 9.72
CA GLY A 139 -14.96 -2.47 8.82
C GLY A 139 -13.80 -2.88 7.90
N ILE A 140 -13.15 -4.01 8.17
CA ILE A 140 -12.01 -4.51 7.38
C ILE A 140 -12.28 -5.79 6.60
N THR A 141 -13.48 -6.35 6.67
CA THR A 141 -13.80 -7.63 6.00
C THR A 141 -14.15 -7.51 4.53
N GLU A 142 -14.47 -6.35 3.98
CA GLU A 142 -14.82 -6.20 2.56
C GLU A 142 -13.66 -5.55 1.80
N SER A 143 -13.79 -4.28 1.43
CA SER A 143 -12.77 -3.51 0.70
C SER A 143 -12.30 -2.31 1.52
N PRO A 144 -11.56 -2.55 2.63
CA PRO A 144 -11.16 -1.49 3.54
C PRO A 144 -10.18 -0.50 2.91
N THR A 145 -10.21 0.71 3.47
CA THR A 145 -9.18 1.72 3.25
C THR A 145 -8.49 2.03 4.57
N PHE A 146 -7.20 1.69 4.64
CA PHE A 146 -6.35 1.98 5.78
C PHE A 146 -5.59 3.28 5.54
N ASN A 147 -5.57 4.13 6.56
CA ASN A 147 -4.85 5.40 6.55
C ASN A 147 -3.66 5.34 7.51
N GLY A 148 -2.51 5.84 7.07
CA GLY A 148 -1.31 6.01 7.86
C GLY A 148 -0.69 7.39 7.65
N LYS A 149 0.45 7.64 8.29
CA LYS A 149 1.19 8.90 8.10
C LYS A 149 1.68 9.01 6.65
N GLY A 150 1.04 9.87 5.86
CA GLY A 150 1.41 10.16 4.47
C GLY A 150 1.17 8.99 3.50
N LYS A 151 0.30 8.05 3.85
CA LYS A 151 0.02 6.85 3.06
C LYS A 151 -1.42 6.40 3.20
N THR A 152 -1.93 5.79 2.15
CA THR A 152 -3.21 5.08 2.13
C THR A 152 -2.97 3.68 1.56
N VAL A 153 -3.61 2.68 2.16
CA VAL A 153 -3.61 1.30 1.65
C VAL A 153 -5.05 0.90 1.42
N HIS A 154 -5.41 0.63 0.17
CA HIS A 154 -6.73 0.18 -0.23
C HIS A 154 -6.69 -1.31 -0.56
N ILE A 155 -7.66 -2.05 -0.06
CA ILE A 155 -7.92 -3.43 -0.48
C ILE A 155 -9.20 -3.42 -1.30
N GLU A 156 -9.13 -3.89 -2.52
CA GLU A 156 -10.29 -4.15 -3.37
C GLU A 156 -10.47 -5.66 -3.49
N VAL A 157 -11.62 -6.20 -3.08
CA VAL A 157 -11.94 -7.63 -3.27
C VAL A 157 -12.50 -7.79 -4.68
N THR A 158 -11.83 -8.59 -5.50
CA THR A 158 -12.06 -8.66 -6.95
C THR A 158 -12.82 -9.89 -7.41
N GLY A 159 -13.09 -10.84 -6.51
CA GLY A 159 -13.79 -12.08 -6.84
C GLY A 159 -14.41 -12.80 -5.65
N ASP A 160 -15.12 -13.87 -5.98
CA ASP A 160 -15.75 -14.75 -5.00
C ASP A 160 -14.71 -15.51 -4.16
N PRO A 161 -15.05 -15.88 -2.92
CA PRO A 161 -14.20 -16.72 -2.09
C PRO A 161 -13.92 -18.08 -2.74
N SER A 162 -12.73 -18.60 -2.49
CA SER A 162 -12.41 -20.01 -2.77
C SER A 162 -13.36 -20.95 -1.99
N GLU A 163 -13.66 -22.11 -2.57
CA GLU A 163 -14.56 -23.08 -1.93
C GLU A 163 -13.87 -23.89 -0.83
N GLY A 164 -14.63 -24.28 0.21
CA GLY A 164 -14.24 -25.38 1.11
C GLY A 164 -13.67 -25.00 2.48
N GLU A 165 -13.56 -23.71 2.81
CA GLU A 165 -13.11 -23.24 4.14
C GLU A 165 -14.20 -22.40 4.85
N GLU A 166 -14.10 -22.25 6.17
CA GLU A 166 -14.97 -21.36 6.96
C GLU A 166 -14.65 -19.88 6.70
N SER A 167 -13.38 -19.58 6.43
CA SER A 167 -12.86 -18.24 6.16
C SER A 167 -11.94 -18.28 4.94
N PRO A 168 -12.50 -18.59 3.76
CA PRO A 168 -11.73 -18.79 2.55
C PRO A 168 -11.09 -17.48 2.09
N PRO A 169 -9.86 -17.53 1.55
CA PRO A 169 -9.28 -16.38 0.87
C PRO A 169 -10.15 -15.97 -0.33
N ARG A 170 -10.21 -14.66 -0.56
CA ARG A 170 -10.85 -14.03 -1.72
C ARG A 170 -9.81 -13.33 -2.58
N PRO A 171 -9.87 -13.43 -3.91
CA PRO A 171 -9.05 -12.62 -4.80
C PRO A 171 -9.19 -11.13 -4.47
N ALA A 172 -8.07 -10.43 -4.43
CA ALA A 172 -8.02 -9.01 -4.09
C ALA A 172 -6.85 -8.28 -4.74
N MET A 173 -6.97 -6.96 -4.82
CA MET A 173 -5.91 -6.04 -5.20
C MET A 173 -5.59 -5.14 -4.01
N LEU A 174 -4.30 -5.03 -3.67
CA LEU A 174 -3.80 -4.03 -2.74
C LEU A 174 -3.26 -2.85 -3.54
N THR A 175 -3.75 -1.66 -3.25
CA THR A 175 -3.22 -0.40 -3.76
C THR A 175 -2.57 0.37 -2.63
N TYR A 176 -1.34 0.83 -2.84
CA TYR A 176 -0.62 1.69 -1.90
C TYR A 176 -0.43 3.08 -2.52
N ASP A 177 -0.97 4.10 -1.88
CA ASP A 177 -0.83 5.50 -2.25
C ASP A 177 0.10 6.22 -1.28
N ARG A 178 1.00 7.02 -1.83
CA ARG A 178 1.82 7.98 -1.10
C ARG A 178 1.25 9.39 -1.21
N ALA A 179 1.56 10.22 -0.23
CA ALA A 179 1.13 11.61 -0.19
C ALA A 179 1.63 12.48 -1.35
N ASP A 180 2.68 12.07 -2.07
CA ASP A 180 3.17 12.75 -3.27
C ASP A 180 2.41 12.33 -4.55
N GLY A 181 1.43 11.45 -4.43
CA GLY A 181 0.65 10.93 -5.55
C GLY A 181 1.31 9.76 -6.28
N ALA A 182 2.38 9.18 -5.73
CA ALA A 182 2.87 7.89 -6.20
C ALA A 182 1.92 6.78 -5.76
N GLN A 183 1.63 5.84 -6.66
CA GLN A 183 0.76 4.69 -6.44
C GLN A 183 1.40 3.42 -6.99
N ARG A 184 1.17 2.28 -6.33
CA ARG A 184 1.52 0.95 -6.84
C ARG A 184 0.46 -0.05 -6.41
N ASP A 185 0.25 -1.07 -7.25
CA ASP A 185 -0.73 -2.13 -7.01
C ASP A 185 -0.07 -3.51 -6.96
N TRP A 186 -0.62 -4.40 -6.13
CA TRP A 186 -0.25 -5.81 -5.99
C TRP A 186 -1.50 -6.67 -6.11
N GLN A 187 -1.39 -7.76 -6.86
CA GLN A 187 -2.42 -8.80 -6.92
C GLN A 187 -2.18 -9.83 -5.81
N GLY A 188 -3.25 -10.42 -5.30
CA GLY A 188 -3.18 -11.44 -4.28
C GLY A 188 -4.55 -11.80 -3.72
N GLU A 189 -4.57 -12.17 -2.45
CA GLU A 189 -5.76 -12.63 -1.75
C GLU A 189 -5.96 -11.88 -0.43
N TRP A 190 -7.22 -11.60 -0.12
CA TRP A 190 -7.67 -11.05 1.15
C TRP A 190 -8.39 -12.12 1.97
N ARG A 191 -7.81 -12.49 3.10
CA ARG A 191 -8.34 -13.50 4.02
C ARG A 191 -8.63 -12.88 5.38
N CYS A 192 -9.83 -13.11 5.91
CA CYS A 192 -10.24 -12.62 7.23
C CYS A 192 -10.75 -13.77 8.08
N GLY A 193 -10.33 -13.85 9.34
CA GLY A 193 -10.66 -14.96 10.22
C GLY A 193 -9.96 -14.88 11.59
N PRO A 194 -10.10 -15.93 12.40
CA PRO A 194 -9.37 -16.09 13.66
C PRO A 194 -7.87 -16.33 13.47
#